data_AF-A0A938DUM4-F1
#
_entry.id   AF-A0A938DUM4-F1
#
_cell.length_a   1.000
_cell.length_b   1.000
_cell.length_c   1.000
_cell.angle_alpha   90.00
_cell.angle_beta   90.00
_cell.angle_gamma   90.00
#
_symmetry.space_group_name_H-M   'P 1'
#
loop_
_entity.id
_entity.type
_entity.pdbx_description
1 polymer ?
#
loop_
_entity_poly.entity_id
_entity_poly.type
_entity_poly.pdbx_seq_one_letter_code
_entity_poly.pdbx_strand_id
1 'polypeptide(L)'
;MNRSRLFFPMIAVMALAAACVMPPPPGPTTTTTSTTTTTAPPQDVDGDGFNTLSDCDDADPSINPGAADPAGDEIDSNCDGIDGVQSAAVFVNSTTGGDTSTCGIITEPCATIGQGQFRAVTQGKASVFVAGGSYPKFTVTPGLEVRGGYGQNYQRGIAATGTTIAVVNASFDASVGGPVAMIADGVTTRTTIADLRLAGVTGLPGSTAGTGQVSTTVLVRNSTSALVLDSLQVNGGNAGAGANGAAGTAASSSPASVGQGGGNGSEPGGVCNNSTAGGGGAGVGGGGNGGSGGTVDTNCGVFSLNLNARGGNGGGNGFGASGSSGIGGGGGQAGTDGLPGICTIGGGPAV
;
A
#
# COMPACT_ATOMS: atom_id res chain seq x y z
N MET A 1 -7.82 -41.66 -56.71
CA MET A 1 -9.10 -41.72 -57.46
C MET A 1 -9.95 -40.52 -57.11
N ASN A 2 -10.04 -39.63 -58.10
CA ASN A 2 -11.10 -38.66 -58.40
C ASN A 2 -12.28 -38.50 -57.42
N ARG A 3 -12.55 -37.27 -56.99
CA ARG A 3 -13.92 -36.73 -56.82
C ARG A 3 -13.89 -35.20 -56.91
N SER A 4 -14.16 -34.72 -58.13
CA SER A 4 -14.46 -33.35 -58.51
C SER A 4 -15.63 -32.76 -57.71
N ARG A 5 -15.55 -31.47 -57.35
CA ARG A 5 -16.73 -30.66 -56.99
C ARG A 5 -16.78 -29.40 -57.84
N LEU A 6 -18.00 -29.15 -58.32
CA LEU A 6 -18.44 -28.25 -59.38
C LEU A 6 -18.19 -26.76 -59.11
N PHE A 7 -17.90 -26.04 -60.20
CA PHE A 7 -17.98 -24.60 -60.38
C PHE A 7 -19.43 -24.07 -60.27
N PHE A 8 -19.60 -22.88 -59.68
CA PHE A 8 -20.63 -21.91 -60.04
C PHE A 8 -20.00 -20.50 -60.05
N PRO A 9 -19.94 -19.80 -61.20
CA PRO A 9 -19.38 -18.46 -61.27
C PRO A 9 -20.42 -17.40 -60.87
N MET A 10 -20.02 -16.49 -59.99
CA MET A 10 -20.82 -15.33 -59.58
C MET A 10 -20.67 -14.22 -60.62
N ILE A 11 -21.77 -13.90 -61.30
CA ILE A 11 -21.87 -12.85 -62.33
C ILE A 11 -21.79 -11.49 -61.64
N ALA A 12 -20.76 -10.70 -61.96
CA ALA A 12 -20.65 -9.30 -61.58
C ALA A 12 -21.42 -8.43 -62.58
N VAL A 13 -22.53 -7.84 -62.14
CA VAL A 13 -23.31 -6.86 -62.92
C VAL A 13 -22.69 -5.48 -62.70
N MET A 14 -21.98 -4.99 -63.72
CA MET A 14 -21.41 -3.65 -63.77
C MET A 14 -22.47 -2.69 -64.32
N ALA A 15 -23.11 -1.92 -63.43
CA ALA A 15 -24.07 -0.89 -63.82
C ALA A 15 -23.34 0.43 -64.13
N LEU A 16 -23.46 0.85 -65.39
CA LEU A 16 -22.97 2.11 -65.94
C LEU A 16 -23.94 3.24 -65.54
N ALA A 17 -23.55 4.11 -64.63
CA ALA A 17 -24.31 5.31 -64.27
C ALA A 17 -23.65 6.55 -64.88
N ALA A 18 -24.37 7.18 -65.81
CA ALA A 18 -23.99 8.41 -66.49
C ALA A 18 -23.98 9.61 -65.52
N ALA A 19 -22.91 10.40 -65.56
CA ALA A 19 -22.74 11.60 -64.75
C ALA A 19 -23.61 12.75 -65.27
N CYS A 20 -24.56 13.22 -64.45
CA CYS A 20 -25.15 14.54 -64.56
C CYS A 20 -24.39 15.48 -63.61
N VAL A 21 -23.69 16.47 -64.18
CA VAL A 21 -23.00 17.51 -63.41
C VAL A 21 -24.03 18.52 -62.94
N MET A 22 -24.33 18.53 -61.63
CA MET A 22 -25.12 19.60 -61.01
C MET A 22 -24.22 20.81 -60.73
N PRO A 23 -24.67 22.05 -60.97
CA PRO A 23 -23.94 23.25 -60.55
C PRO A 23 -23.89 23.33 -59.01
N PRO A 24 -22.79 23.84 -58.43
CA PRO A 24 -22.62 23.90 -56.99
C PRO A 24 -23.64 24.88 -56.35
N PRO A 25 -24.20 24.55 -55.17
CA PRO A 25 -25.10 25.43 -54.43
C PRO A 25 -24.36 26.71 -53.97
N PRO A 26 -25.07 27.85 -53.82
CA PRO A 26 -24.49 29.05 -53.23
C PRO A 26 -23.96 28.73 -51.82
N GLY A 27 -22.72 29.13 -51.54
CA GLY A 27 -22.07 28.87 -50.24
C GLY A 27 -22.89 29.43 -49.07
N PRO A 28 -22.75 28.85 -47.86
CA PRO A 28 -23.40 29.38 -46.68
C PRO A 28 -22.90 30.81 -46.45
N THR A 29 -23.82 31.76 -46.35
CA THR A 29 -23.53 33.09 -45.82
C THR A 29 -23.12 32.90 -44.36
N THR A 30 -21.81 32.90 -44.09
CA THR A 30 -21.28 32.97 -42.74
C THR A 30 -21.61 34.35 -42.18
N THR A 31 -22.73 34.45 -41.48
CA THR A 31 -22.90 35.48 -40.46
C THR A 31 -21.85 35.21 -39.39
N THR A 32 -20.72 35.90 -39.45
CA THR A 32 -19.75 35.94 -38.36
C THR A 32 -20.40 36.71 -37.22
N THR A 33 -21.17 36.02 -36.39
CA THR A 33 -21.46 36.51 -35.03
C THR A 33 -20.13 36.45 -34.29
N SER A 34 -19.37 37.54 -34.33
CA SER A 34 -18.28 37.78 -33.40
C SER A 34 -18.90 37.93 -32.02
N THR A 35 -18.97 36.83 -31.28
CA THR A 35 -19.04 36.89 -29.83
C THR A 35 -17.71 37.44 -29.37
N THR A 36 -17.64 38.76 -29.18
CA THR A 36 -16.59 39.36 -28.37
C THR A 36 -16.81 38.86 -26.96
N THR A 37 -16.17 37.74 -26.60
CA THR A 37 -15.94 37.37 -25.22
C THR A 37 -15.13 38.52 -24.63
N THR A 38 -15.80 39.44 -23.94
CA THR A 38 -15.16 40.44 -23.10
C THR A 38 -14.54 39.68 -21.96
N THR A 39 -13.32 39.19 -22.15
CA THR A 39 -12.47 38.73 -21.05
C THR A 39 -12.26 39.94 -20.16
N ALA A 40 -12.81 39.89 -18.94
CA ALA A 40 -12.53 40.90 -17.93
C ALA A 40 -11.01 41.05 -17.78
N PRO A 41 -10.48 42.27 -17.61
CA PRO A 41 -9.04 42.43 -17.39
C PRO A 41 -8.64 41.61 -16.15
N PRO A 42 -7.45 40.99 -16.15
CA PRO A 42 -6.93 40.31 -14.97
C PRO A 42 -7.03 41.24 -13.78
N GLN A 43 -7.71 40.80 -12.72
CA GLN A 43 -7.85 41.55 -11.48
C GLN A 43 -6.90 40.98 -10.43
N ASP A 44 -6.52 41.87 -9.52
CA ASP A 44 -5.79 41.62 -8.29
C ASP A 44 -6.79 42.02 -7.19
N VAL A 45 -7.61 41.06 -6.75
CA VAL A 45 -8.77 41.35 -5.89
C VAL A 45 -8.38 41.46 -4.42
N ASP A 46 -7.33 40.78 -3.99
CA ASP A 46 -6.82 40.79 -2.62
C ASP A 46 -5.62 41.73 -2.38
N GLY A 47 -5.00 42.26 -3.45
CA GLY A 47 -4.00 43.32 -3.40
C GLY A 47 -2.59 42.84 -3.10
N ASP A 48 -2.26 41.57 -3.35
CA ASP A 48 -0.93 41.01 -3.10
C ASP A 48 0.07 41.23 -4.24
N GLY A 49 -0.38 41.81 -5.34
CA GLY A 49 0.42 42.17 -6.51
C GLY A 49 0.45 41.10 -7.60
N PHE A 50 -0.25 39.98 -7.41
CA PHE A 50 -0.55 39.00 -8.44
C PHE A 50 -1.98 39.20 -8.93
N ASN A 51 -2.29 38.69 -10.12
CA ASN A 51 -3.63 38.78 -10.67
C ASN A 51 -4.15 37.39 -10.99
N THR A 52 -5.45 37.27 -11.24
CA THR A 52 -6.16 36.04 -11.68
C THR A 52 -5.48 35.15 -12.74
N LEU A 53 -4.46 35.61 -13.47
CA LEU A 53 -3.70 34.77 -14.41
C LEU A 53 -2.54 34.00 -13.75
N SER A 54 -1.97 34.54 -12.67
CA SER A 54 -0.84 33.96 -11.95
C SER A 54 -1.21 33.50 -10.54
N ASP A 55 -2.25 34.10 -9.99
CA ASP A 55 -2.76 33.79 -8.67
C ASP A 55 -3.79 32.65 -8.74
N CYS A 56 -3.55 31.64 -7.91
CA CYS A 56 -4.42 30.49 -7.78
C CYS A 56 -5.61 30.75 -6.83
N ASP A 57 -5.54 31.77 -5.97
CA ASP A 57 -6.66 32.26 -5.16
C ASP A 57 -6.62 33.79 -4.95
N ASP A 58 -7.08 34.54 -5.97
CA ASP A 58 -7.18 36.02 -6.02
C ASP A 58 -8.10 36.63 -4.94
N ALA A 59 -8.57 35.84 -3.98
CA ALA A 59 -9.36 36.29 -2.83
C ALA A 59 -8.61 36.16 -1.48
N ASP A 60 -7.40 35.60 -1.46
CA ASP A 60 -6.58 35.42 -0.27
C ASP A 60 -5.12 35.86 -0.51
N PRO A 61 -4.69 37.00 0.06
CA PRO A 61 -3.36 37.57 -0.19
C PRO A 61 -2.22 36.77 0.46
N SER A 62 -2.52 35.65 1.11
CA SER A 62 -1.53 34.69 1.62
C SER A 62 -1.27 33.50 0.69
N ILE A 63 -2.08 33.35 -0.36
CA ILE A 63 -1.96 32.30 -1.39
C ILE A 63 -1.55 32.99 -2.69
N ASN A 64 -0.25 32.95 -3.02
CA ASN A 64 0.26 33.60 -4.22
C ASN A 64 1.65 33.12 -4.64
N PRO A 65 2.06 33.39 -5.90
CA PRO A 65 3.39 33.03 -6.37
C PRO A 65 4.54 33.47 -5.44
N GLY A 66 5.16 32.48 -4.80
CA GLY A 66 6.32 32.67 -3.92
C GLY A 66 6.00 32.74 -2.42
N ALA A 67 4.75 32.52 -2.00
CA ALA A 67 4.42 32.33 -0.59
C ALA A 67 5.13 31.10 0.00
N ALA A 68 5.16 31.02 1.34
CA ALA A 68 5.69 29.84 2.02
C ALA A 68 4.66 28.72 1.96
N ASP A 69 5.09 27.54 1.53
CA ASP A 69 4.17 26.43 1.26
C ASP A 69 4.55 25.18 2.06
N PRO A 70 3.98 25.01 3.27
CA PRO A 70 4.25 23.85 4.11
C PRO A 70 3.55 22.61 3.54
N ALA A 71 4.25 21.49 3.46
CA ALA A 71 3.66 20.27 2.90
C ALA A 71 2.56 19.68 3.80
N GLY A 72 1.42 19.35 3.20
CA GLY A 72 0.39 18.47 3.76
C GLY A 72 -0.85 19.14 4.34
N ASP A 73 -1.09 20.42 4.06
CA ASP A 73 -2.38 21.07 4.34
C ASP A 73 -3.35 21.05 3.14
N GLU A 74 -2.93 20.41 2.03
CA GLU A 74 -3.65 20.31 0.76
C GLU A 74 -3.84 21.63 0.02
N ILE A 75 -3.17 22.70 0.46
CA ILE A 75 -3.19 24.02 -0.14
C ILE A 75 -1.87 24.22 -0.90
N ASP A 76 -1.95 24.73 -2.12
CA ASP A 76 -0.79 25.19 -2.88
C ASP A 76 -0.65 26.69 -2.62
N SER A 77 -0.01 27.05 -1.51
CA SER A 77 0.06 28.44 -1.05
C SER A 77 0.90 29.28 -2.00
N ASN A 78 1.83 28.67 -2.73
CA ASN A 78 2.77 29.38 -3.59
C ASN A 78 2.42 29.33 -5.09
N CYS A 79 1.26 28.75 -5.42
CA CYS A 79 0.74 28.56 -6.78
C CYS A 79 1.74 27.91 -7.76
N ASP A 80 2.68 27.07 -7.29
CA ASP A 80 3.65 26.37 -8.14
C ASP A 80 3.11 25.05 -8.69
N GLY A 81 1.92 24.67 -8.23
CA GLY A 81 1.20 23.46 -8.59
C GLY A 81 1.40 22.32 -7.60
N ILE A 82 2.18 22.46 -6.54
CA ILE A 82 2.53 21.37 -5.61
C ILE A 82 2.28 21.85 -4.19
N ASP A 83 1.56 21.06 -3.38
CA ASP A 83 1.53 21.25 -1.93
C ASP A 83 2.88 20.82 -1.33
N GLY A 84 3.73 21.82 -1.06
CA GLY A 84 5.03 21.73 -0.43
C GLY A 84 6.18 22.29 -1.28
N VAL A 85 7.32 22.57 -0.63
CA VAL A 85 8.48 23.18 -1.30
C VAL A 85 9.17 22.25 -2.31
N GLN A 86 8.85 22.40 -3.60
CA GLN A 86 9.41 21.60 -4.71
C GLN A 86 10.95 21.52 -4.71
N SER A 87 11.63 22.64 -4.45
CA SER A 87 13.10 22.71 -4.47
C SER A 87 13.77 21.90 -3.35
N ALA A 88 13.05 21.68 -2.25
CA ALA A 88 13.49 20.90 -1.09
C ALA A 88 13.04 19.43 -1.15
N ALA A 89 12.38 19.00 -2.24
CA ALA A 89 11.74 17.70 -2.34
C ALA A 89 12.35 16.79 -3.43
N VAL A 90 12.32 15.48 -3.16
CA VAL A 90 12.56 14.42 -4.15
C VAL A 90 11.23 13.76 -4.52
N PHE A 91 11.01 13.59 -5.83
CA PHE A 91 9.76 13.03 -6.36
C PHE A 91 9.86 11.53 -6.63
N VAL A 92 8.84 10.79 -6.20
CA VAL A 92 8.77 9.32 -6.31
C VAL A 92 7.45 8.90 -6.98
N ASN A 93 7.53 8.11 -8.05
CA ASN A 93 6.38 7.54 -8.75
C ASN A 93 6.68 6.11 -9.20
N SER A 94 5.92 5.14 -8.69
CA SER A 94 6.13 3.72 -8.99
C SER A 94 5.81 3.33 -10.44
N THR A 95 5.01 4.15 -11.13
CA THR A 95 4.48 3.85 -12.47
C THR A 95 5.39 4.40 -13.57
N THR A 96 5.91 5.61 -13.38
CA THR A 96 6.71 6.34 -14.39
C THR A 96 8.18 6.50 -14.01
N GLY A 97 8.52 6.28 -12.74
CA GLY A 97 9.86 6.50 -12.22
C GLY A 97 10.84 5.35 -12.50
N GLY A 98 12.12 5.67 -12.33
CA GLY A 98 13.23 4.72 -12.41
C GLY A 98 14.26 5.01 -11.33
N ASP A 99 14.77 3.96 -10.67
CA ASP A 99 15.78 4.11 -9.62
C ASP A 99 17.18 4.31 -10.20
N THR A 100 17.43 5.51 -10.74
CA THR A 100 18.71 5.92 -11.32
C THR A 100 19.53 6.78 -10.33
N SER A 101 20.78 7.06 -10.70
CA SER A 101 21.62 8.03 -9.99
C SER A 101 21.21 9.49 -10.24
N THR A 102 20.27 9.74 -11.15
CA THR A 102 19.76 11.08 -11.52
C THR A 102 18.29 11.32 -11.15
N CYS A 103 17.49 10.29 -10.92
CA CYS A 103 16.09 10.37 -10.49
C CYS A 103 15.79 11.31 -9.31
N GLY A 104 14.55 11.77 -9.20
CA GLY A 104 14.07 12.57 -8.07
C GLY A 104 13.58 13.96 -8.43
N ILE A 105 13.46 14.27 -9.73
CA ILE A 105 12.74 15.44 -10.24
C ILE A 105 11.40 14.98 -10.83
N ILE A 106 10.46 15.89 -11.07
CA ILE A 106 9.11 15.55 -11.58
C ILE A 106 9.16 14.78 -12.91
N THR A 107 10.06 15.18 -13.83
CA THR A 107 10.19 14.57 -15.15
C THR A 107 10.99 13.27 -15.17
N GLU A 108 11.74 12.99 -14.11
CA GLU A 108 12.51 11.76 -13.91
C GLU A 108 12.40 11.36 -12.43
N PRO A 109 11.22 10.88 -11.98
CA PRO A 109 11.05 10.55 -10.58
C PRO A 109 11.72 9.23 -10.24
N CYS A 110 12.03 9.02 -8.96
CA CYS A 110 12.50 7.71 -8.51
C CYS A 110 11.34 6.72 -8.49
N ALA A 111 11.61 5.44 -8.72
CA ALA A 111 10.58 4.40 -8.72
C ALA A 111 10.20 3.99 -7.29
N THR A 112 11.16 4.00 -6.36
CA THR A 112 10.96 3.53 -4.98
C THR A 112 11.18 4.63 -3.95
N ILE A 113 10.46 4.53 -2.83
CA ILE A 113 10.61 5.43 -1.66
C ILE A 113 12.03 5.31 -1.09
N GLY A 114 12.59 4.09 -1.02
CA GLY A 114 13.95 3.86 -0.56
C GLY A 114 14.99 4.64 -1.36
N GLN A 115 14.90 4.58 -2.69
CA GLN A 115 15.78 5.38 -3.55
C GLN A 115 15.50 6.89 -3.41
N GLY A 116 14.23 7.30 -3.30
CA GLY A 116 13.87 8.68 -3.05
C GLY A 116 14.54 9.26 -1.80
N GLN A 117 14.49 8.54 -0.67
CA GLN A 117 15.19 8.94 0.56
C GLN A 117 16.71 9.00 0.38
N PHE A 118 17.31 8.03 -0.30
CA PHE A 118 18.75 8.05 -0.57
C PHE A 118 19.15 9.29 -1.38
N ARG A 119 18.35 9.65 -2.38
CA ARG A 119 18.57 10.85 -3.20
C ARG A 119 18.35 12.13 -2.43
N ALA A 120 17.35 12.17 -1.55
CA ALA A 120 17.09 13.32 -0.71
C ALA A 120 18.29 13.63 0.20
N VAL A 121 18.81 12.62 0.90
CA VAL A 121 20.03 12.75 1.72
C VAL A 121 21.22 13.20 0.88
N THR A 122 21.44 12.56 -0.27
CA THR A 122 22.58 12.88 -1.16
C THR A 122 22.53 14.32 -1.68
N GLN A 123 21.33 14.85 -1.90
CA GLN A 123 21.11 16.21 -2.41
C GLN A 123 20.89 17.26 -1.30
N GLY A 124 20.88 16.86 -0.03
CA GLY A 124 20.57 17.76 1.09
C GLY A 124 19.11 18.25 1.10
N LYS A 125 18.20 17.47 0.53
CA LYS A 125 16.76 17.75 0.50
C LYS A 125 16.07 17.18 1.74
N ALA A 126 15.04 17.88 2.20
CA ALA A 126 14.34 17.54 3.44
C ALA A 126 13.14 16.60 3.20
N SER A 127 12.54 16.62 2.01
CA SER A 127 11.25 15.97 1.75
C SER A 127 11.32 14.96 0.61
N VAL A 128 10.47 13.94 0.69
CA VAL A 128 10.23 12.92 -0.34
C VAL A 128 8.75 12.86 -0.60
N PHE A 129 8.31 13.34 -1.77
CA PHE A 129 6.91 13.36 -2.18
C PHE A 129 6.60 12.14 -3.04
N VAL A 130 5.63 11.37 -2.58
CA VAL A 130 5.29 10.06 -3.14
C VAL A 130 3.94 10.15 -3.82
N ALA A 131 3.93 9.99 -5.15
CA ALA A 131 2.70 9.88 -5.92
C ALA A 131 1.88 8.65 -5.50
N GLY A 132 0.59 8.64 -5.79
CA GLY A 132 -0.21 7.45 -5.56
C GLY A 132 0.28 6.30 -6.43
N GLY A 133 0.24 5.09 -5.90
CA GLY A 133 0.89 3.96 -6.54
C GLY A 133 1.13 2.81 -5.57
N SER A 134 1.91 1.84 -6.03
CA SER A 134 2.24 0.64 -5.27
C SER A 134 3.75 0.54 -5.11
N TYR A 135 4.21 0.57 -3.88
CA TYR A 135 5.61 0.67 -3.50
C TYR A 135 6.05 -0.56 -2.70
N PRO A 136 7.34 -0.96 -2.82
CA PRO A 136 7.92 -2.00 -1.98
C PRO A 136 8.13 -1.50 -0.55
N LYS A 137 8.38 -2.43 0.38
CA LYS A 137 8.78 -2.09 1.75
C LYS A 137 9.97 -1.14 1.78
N PHE A 138 10.03 -0.26 2.78
CA PHE A 138 11.16 0.64 2.99
C PHE A 138 11.54 0.77 4.47
N THR A 139 12.78 1.19 4.69
CA THR A 139 13.27 1.58 6.02
C THR A 139 13.32 3.10 6.08
N VAL A 140 12.81 3.66 7.16
CA VAL A 140 12.77 5.11 7.39
C VAL A 140 14.20 5.64 7.58
N THR A 141 14.55 6.66 6.80
CA THR A 141 15.81 7.38 6.96
C THR A 141 15.60 8.58 7.89
N PRO A 142 16.32 8.67 9.03
CA PRO A 142 16.19 9.80 9.94
C PRO A 142 16.52 11.15 9.28
N GLY A 143 15.82 12.22 9.69
CA GLY A 143 15.99 13.59 9.18
C GLY A 143 15.15 13.97 7.96
N LEU A 144 14.32 13.07 7.42
CA LEU A 144 13.47 13.35 6.26
C LEU A 144 11.98 13.42 6.61
N GLU A 145 11.23 14.12 5.78
CA GLU A 145 9.78 13.98 5.64
C GLU A 145 9.47 13.09 4.43
N VAL A 146 8.76 11.98 4.63
CA VAL A 146 8.25 11.14 3.54
C VAL A 146 6.73 11.24 3.54
N ARG A 147 6.17 11.75 2.45
CA ARG A 147 4.74 12.06 2.39
C ARG A 147 4.10 11.49 1.12
N GLY A 148 3.08 10.65 1.29
CA GLY A 148 2.18 10.18 0.22
C GLY A 148 1.00 11.12 -0.01
N GLY A 149 -0.02 10.76 -0.79
CA GLY A 149 -1.20 11.62 -0.99
C GLY A 149 -1.15 12.50 -2.25
N TYR A 150 -0.02 12.47 -2.97
CA TYR A 150 0.13 13.20 -4.23
C TYR A 150 -0.45 12.41 -5.40
N GLY A 151 -1.10 13.08 -6.35
CA GLY A 151 -1.51 12.50 -7.63
C GLY A 151 -0.33 12.17 -8.55
N GLN A 152 -0.61 11.66 -9.74
CA GLN A 152 0.41 11.36 -10.77
C GLN A 152 1.12 12.63 -11.28
N ASN A 153 0.47 13.78 -11.15
CA ASN A 153 0.99 15.11 -11.44
C ASN A 153 1.61 15.81 -10.22
N TYR A 154 1.77 15.11 -9.09
CA TYR A 154 2.28 15.66 -7.83
C TYR A 154 1.46 16.81 -7.21
N GLN A 155 0.20 16.92 -7.61
CA GLN A 155 -0.77 17.82 -6.99
C GLN A 155 -1.62 17.04 -5.98
N ARG A 156 -2.33 17.75 -5.11
CA ARG A 156 -3.26 17.17 -4.12
C ARG A 156 -4.70 17.61 -4.34
N GLY A 157 -5.60 17.03 -3.53
CA GLY A 157 -7.01 17.38 -3.54
C GLY A 157 -7.65 17.18 -4.91
N ILE A 158 -8.46 18.15 -5.33
CA ILE A 158 -9.20 18.11 -6.60
C ILE A 158 -8.32 18.30 -7.84
N ALA A 159 -7.12 18.86 -7.69
CA ALA A 159 -6.16 19.06 -8.78
C ALA A 159 -5.34 17.79 -9.06
N ALA A 160 -5.34 16.82 -8.14
CA ALA A 160 -4.63 15.57 -8.30
C ALA A 160 -5.20 14.74 -9.47
N THR A 161 -4.30 14.24 -10.32
CA THR A 161 -4.64 13.28 -11.38
C THR A 161 -4.33 11.86 -10.94
N GLY A 162 -5.14 10.90 -11.38
CA GLY A 162 -4.94 9.48 -11.05
C GLY A 162 -5.12 9.17 -9.56
N THR A 163 -4.49 8.10 -9.09
CA THR A 163 -4.52 7.73 -7.68
C THR A 163 -3.62 8.66 -6.86
N THR A 164 -4.10 9.09 -5.69
CA THR A 164 -3.33 9.81 -4.65
C THR A 164 -2.85 8.87 -3.55
N ILE A 165 -3.42 7.68 -3.44
CA ILE A 165 -3.08 6.73 -2.38
C ILE A 165 -1.76 6.04 -2.71
N ALA A 166 -0.73 6.32 -1.93
CA ALA A 166 0.56 5.64 -1.99
C ALA A 166 0.54 4.40 -1.08
N VAL A 167 0.44 3.21 -1.69
CA VAL A 167 0.37 1.93 -0.98
C VAL A 167 1.75 1.32 -0.85
N VAL A 168 2.21 1.08 0.38
CA VAL A 168 3.47 0.37 0.65
C VAL A 168 3.14 -1.06 1.04
N ASN A 169 3.60 -2.01 0.24
CA ASN A 169 3.29 -3.42 0.43
C ASN A 169 4.36 -4.09 1.30
N ALA A 170 3.89 -4.82 2.32
CA ALA A 170 4.77 -5.59 3.18
C ALA A 170 5.49 -6.69 2.40
N SER A 171 6.77 -6.87 2.72
CA SER A 171 7.60 -7.95 2.19
C SER A 171 8.47 -8.51 3.31
N PHE A 172 8.93 -9.75 3.15
CA PHE A 172 9.71 -10.44 4.18
C PHE A 172 10.96 -9.63 4.58
N ASP A 173 11.16 -9.50 5.89
CA ASP A 173 12.38 -8.95 6.47
C ASP A 173 12.93 -9.88 7.56
N ALA A 174 14.20 -10.26 7.41
CA ALA A 174 14.84 -11.21 8.32
C ALA A 174 15.00 -10.66 9.75
N SER A 175 15.10 -9.34 9.92
CA SER A 175 15.23 -8.70 11.24
C SER A 175 13.93 -8.72 12.05
N VAL A 176 12.80 -8.95 11.37
CA VAL A 176 11.45 -9.05 11.94
C VAL A 176 10.98 -10.50 11.99
N GLY A 177 11.58 -11.39 11.17
CA GLY A 177 11.15 -12.79 11.06
C GLY A 177 9.82 -12.94 10.32
N GLY A 178 9.46 -11.96 9.48
CA GLY A 178 8.17 -11.91 8.80
C GLY A 178 8.03 -10.71 7.86
N PRO A 179 6.89 -10.61 7.17
CA PRO A 179 6.57 -9.46 6.32
C PRO A 179 6.41 -8.16 7.10
N VAL A 180 6.99 -7.08 6.55
CA VAL A 180 6.87 -5.70 7.03
C VAL A 180 6.86 -4.69 5.90
N ALA A 181 6.04 -3.64 6.01
CA ALA A 181 5.92 -2.57 5.02
C ALA A 181 6.85 -1.39 5.35
N MET A 182 6.95 -1.04 6.63
CA MET A 182 7.80 0.07 7.09
C MET A 182 8.57 -0.33 8.34
N ILE A 183 9.87 -0.04 8.34
CA ILE A 183 10.74 -0.19 9.50
C ILE A 183 11.30 1.18 9.90
N ALA A 184 11.06 1.60 11.13
CA ALA A 184 11.74 2.71 11.78
C ALA A 184 12.55 2.19 12.97
N ASP A 185 13.87 2.26 12.88
CA ASP A 185 14.80 1.78 13.91
C ASP A 185 15.83 2.86 14.21
N GLY A 186 15.87 3.33 15.46
CA GLY A 186 16.86 4.33 15.87
C GLY A 186 16.56 5.77 15.43
N VAL A 187 15.29 6.13 15.16
CA VAL A 187 14.94 7.49 14.71
C VAL A 187 14.96 8.46 15.89
N THR A 188 16.02 9.28 15.93
CA THR A 188 16.30 10.26 17.00
C THR A 188 16.33 11.71 16.49
N THR A 189 16.36 11.90 15.17
CA THR A 189 16.23 13.20 14.51
C THR A 189 14.79 13.41 14.04
N ARG A 190 14.39 14.67 13.82
CA ARG A 190 13.03 15.00 13.38
C ARG A 190 12.76 14.31 12.04
N THR A 191 11.74 13.46 12.02
CA THR A 191 11.34 12.68 10.85
C THR A 191 9.84 12.53 10.85
N THR A 192 9.24 12.76 9.70
CA THR A 192 7.79 12.65 9.52
C THR A 192 7.52 11.62 8.45
N ILE A 193 6.65 10.66 8.74
CA ILE A 193 6.07 9.76 7.73
C ILE A 193 4.57 10.05 7.69
N ALA A 194 4.09 10.51 6.55
CA ALA A 194 2.72 11.00 6.41
C ALA A 194 2.00 10.46 5.17
N ASP A 195 0.67 10.35 5.26
CA ASP A 195 -0.23 10.11 4.12
C ASP A 195 0.07 8.84 3.30
N LEU A 196 0.66 7.82 3.94
CA LEU A 196 0.91 6.51 3.33
C LEU A 196 -0.14 5.49 3.77
N ARG A 197 -0.52 4.62 2.84
CA ARG A 197 -1.24 3.39 3.15
C ARG A 197 -0.24 2.25 3.30
N LEU A 198 -0.04 1.77 4.52
CA LEU A 198 0.84 0.65 4.81
C LEU A 198 0.00 -0.64 4.79
N ALA A 199 0.27 -1.52 3.84
CA ALA A 199 -0.50 -2.74 3.64
C ALA A 199 0.30 -3.96 4.11
N GLY A 200 -0.20 -4.63 5.15
CA GLY A 200 0.23 -5.98 5.51
C GLY A 200 -0.15 -7.00 4.44
N VAL A 201 0.36 -8.22 4.56
CA VAL A 201 0.06 -9.27 3.57
C VAL A 201 -1.35 -9.83 3.82
N THR A 202 -2.28 -9.62 2.89
CA THR A 202 -3.67 -10.07 3.00
C THR A 202 -4.06 -11.04 1.87
N GLY A 203 -4.63 -12.20 2.24
CA GLY A 203 -5.76 -12.81 1.53
C GLY A 203 -5.60 -13.52 0.18
N LEU A 204 -4.44 -13.48 -0.49
CA LEU A 204 -4.21 -14.29 -1.71
C LEU A 204 -3.47 -15.60 -1.38
N PRO A 205 -3.77 -16.73 -2.04
CA PRO A 205 -2.97 -17.95 -1.93
C PRO A 205 -1.50 -17.66 -2.29
N GLY A 206 -0.58 -17.81 -1.34
CA GLY A 206 0.84 -17.44 -1.49
C GLY A 206 1.20 -16.02 -1.01
N SER A 207 0.25 -15.29 -0.43
CA SER A 207 0.42 -13.95 0.15
C SER A 207 -0.02 -13.89 1.62
N THR A 208 0.22 -14.99 2.35
CA THR A 208 0.21 -15.03 3.81
C THR A 208 1.66 -15.01 4.30
N ALA A 209 1.91 -14.55 5.52
CA ALA A 209 3.21 -14.82 6.14
C ALA A 209 3.47 -16.34 6.08
N GLY A 210 4.72 -16.74 5.85
CA GLY A 210 5.08 -18.14 5.73
C GLY A 210 4.76 -18.91 7.02
N THR A 211 4.73 -20.24 6.94
CA THR A 211 4.53 -21.10 8.10
C THR A 211 5.50 -20.72 9.25
N GLY A 212 4.95 -20.41 10.42
CA GLY A 212 5.70 -19.98 11.62
C GLY A 212 6.13 -18.51 11.64
N GLN A 213 5.69 -17.68 10.68
CA GLN A 213 6.06 -16.26 10.61
C GLN A 213 5.01 -15.34 11.25
N VAL A 214 5.49 -14.28 11.91
CA VAL A 214 4.68 -13.15 12.37
C VAL A 214 4.29 -12.24 11.21
N SER A 215 3.16 -11.55 11.29
CA SER A 215 2.76 -10.54 10.31
C SER A 215 2.80 -9.16 10.97
N THR A 216 3.77 -8.32 10.58
CA THR A 216 4.01 -7.02 11.20
C THR A 216 3.97 -5.93 10.14
N THR A 217 2.88 -5.18 10.00
CA THR A 217 2.82 -4.14 8.94
C THR A 217 3.82 -2.99 9.19
N VAL A 218 3.93 -2.55 10.43
CA VAL A 218 4.81 -1.44 10.85
C VAL A 218 5.66 -1.87 12.03
N LEU A 219 6.97 -1.70 11.93
CA LEU A 219 7.89 -1.89 13.05
C LEU A 219 8.53 -0.57 13.43
N VAL A 220 8.29 -0.11 14.66
CA VAL A 220 9.00 1.03 15.27
C VAL A 220 9.75 0.54 16.50
N ARG A 221 11.06 0.78 16.56
CA ARG A 221 11.89 0.45 17.73
C ARG A 221 13.02 1.45 17.91
N ASN A 222 13.56 1.52 19.13
CA ASN A 222 14.70 2.40 19.50
C ASN A 222 14.54 3.86 19.05
N SER A 223 13.31 4.35 18.89
CA SER A 223 13.02 5.67 18.32
C SER A 223 12.45 6.59 19.40
N THR A 224 12.60 7.89 19.22
CA THR A 224 12.18 8.92 20.19
C THR A 224 10.95 9.67 19.70
N SER A 225 10.49 10.67 20.46
CA SER A 225 9.44 11.61 20.03
C SER A 225 9.80 12.45 18.79
N ALA A 226 11.00 12.29 18.25
CA ALA A 226 11.41 12.92 17.00
C ALA A 226 10.78 12.25 15.75
N LEU A 227 10.34 11.00 15.85
CA LEU A 227 9.58 10.33 14.81
C LEU A 227 8.10 10.67 14.94
N VAL A 228 7.54 11.28 13.91
CA VAL A 228 6.12 11.60 13.78
C VAL A 228 5.52 10.69 12.70
N LEU A 229 4.48 9.95 13.05
CA LEU A 229 3.65 9.21 12.11
C LEU A 229 2.32 9.96 12.01
N ASP A 230 2.04 10.53 10.85
CA ASP A 230 0.89 11.41 10.64
C ASP A 230 -0.04 10.81 9.58
N SER A 231 -1.34 10.78 9.85
CA SER A 231 -2.37 10.43 8.84
C SER A 231 -2.10 9.11 8.06
N LEU A 232 -1.52 8.11 8.73
CA LEU A 232 -1.22 6.81 8.13
C LEU A 232 -2.44 5.88 8.15
N GLN A 233 -2.72 5.23 7.02
CA GLN A 233 -3.64 4.10 6.98
C GLN A 233 -2.88 2.78 7.08
N VAL A 234 -2.94 2.15 8.26
CA VAL A 234 -2.27 0.87 8.49
C VAL A 234 -3.28 -0.28 8.38
N ASN A 235 -3.09 -1.15 7.39
CA ASN A 235 -3.84 -2.39 7.26
C ASN A 235 -3.00 -3.55 7.79
N GLY A 236 -3.50 -4.25 8.80
CA GLY A 236 -2.89 -5.49 9.30
C GLY A 236 -2.84 -6.57 8.21
N GLY A 237 -1.89 -7.49 8.31
CA GLY A 237 -1.80 -8.67 7.44
C GLY A 237 -2.13 -9.95 8.21
N ASN A 238 -2.50 -11.01 7.49
CA ASN A 238 -2.80 -12.31 8.09
C ASN A 238 -1.51 -13.03 8.52
N ALA A 239 -1.46 -13.45 9.78
CA ALA A 239 -0.37 -14.29 10.29
C ALA A 239 -0.29 -15.63 9.54
N GLY A 240 0.91 -16.18 9.47
CA GLY A 240 1.16 -17.46 8.83
C GLY A 240 0.59 -18.62 9.64
N ALA A 241 0.34 -19.75 8.97
CA ALA A 241 0.00 -20.99 9.65
C ALA A 241 1.08 -21.35 10.69
N GLY A 242 0.68 -21.97 11.80
CA GLY A 242 1.64 -22.47 12.79
C GLY A 242 2.61 -23.48 12.17
N ALA A 243 3.87 -23.47 12.62
CA ALA A 243 4.85 -24.45 12.19
C ALA A 243 4.40 -25.88 12.52
N ASN A 244 4.73 -26.83 11.63
CA ASN A 244 4.51 -28.24 11.91
C ASN A 244 5.25 -28.61 13.20
N GLY A 245 4.58 -29.36 14.07
CA GLY A 245 5.26 -29.98 15.20
C GLY A 245 6.38 -30.91 14.70
N ALA A 246 7.42 -31.08 15.52
CA ALA A 246 8.45 -32.07 15.24
C ALA A 246 7.81 -33.47 15.08
N ALA A 247 8.38 -34.28 14.17
CA ALA A 247 7.95 -35.67 14.04
C ALA A 247 8.12 -36.40 15.38
N GLY A 248 7.12 -37.19 15.78
CA GLY A 248 7.21 -38.01 16.98
C GLY A 248 8.38 -39.00 16.89
N THR A 249 9.06 -39.24 18.01
CA THR A 249 10.09 -40.27 18.10
C THR A 249 9.46 -41.66 17.95
N ALA A 250 9.97 -42.46 17.01
CA ALA A 250 9.36 -43.74 16.64
C ALA A 250 9.58 -44.83 17.71
N ALA A 251 8.58 -45.70 17.91
CA ALA A 251 8.70 -46.93 18.69
C ALA A 251 9.12 -48.16 17.83
N SER A 252 9.20 -48.02 16.52
CA SER A 252 9.64 -49.06 15.57
C SER A 252 10.28 -48.44 14.33
N SER A 253 11.00 -49.26 13.55
CA SER A 253 11.88 -48.87 12.42
C SER A 253 11.18 -48.28 11.18
N SER A 254 9.97 -47.71 11.29
CA SER A 254 9.35 -46.93 10.23
C SER A 254 8.78 -45.64 10.80
N PRO A 255 9.29 -44.46 10.37
CA PRO A 255 8.76 -43.17 10.79
C PRO A 255 7.27 -43.05 10.44
N ALA A 256 6.45 -42.58 11.38
CA ALA A 256 5.11 -42.11 11.06
C ALA A 256 5.21 -40.88 10.13
N SER A 257 4.26 -40.73 9.21
CA SER A 257 4.20 -39.58 8.31
C SER A 257 4.09 -38.27 9.11
N VAL A 258 4.70 -37.20 8.59
CA VAL A 258 4.52 -35.85 9.13
C VAL A 258 3.03 -35.47 9.14
N GLY A 259 2.55 -34.87 10.23
CA GLY A 259 1.21 -34.28 10.27
C GLY A 259 1.08 -33.12 9.27
N GLN A 260 -0.14 -32.86 8.81
CA GLN A 260 -0.41 -31.69 7.97
C GLN A 260 -0.24 -30.40 8.78
N GLY A 261 0.12 -29.30 8.11
CA GLY A 261 0.15 -27.98 8.73
C GLY A 261 -1.23 -27.50 9.17
N GLY A 262 -1.25 -26.63 10.18
CA GLY A 262 -2.49 -25.96 10.61
C GLY A 262 -3.02 -25.00 9.53
N GLY A 263 -4.31 -24.70 9.59
CA GLY A 263 -4.95 -23.65 8.82
C GLY A 263 -4.57 -22.25 9.33
N ASN A 264 -4.82 -21.24 8.50
CA ASN A 264 -4.54 -19.84 8.79
C ASN A 264 -5.43 -19.32 9.92
N GLY A 265 -4.93 -18.40 10.74
CA GLY A 265 -5.77 -17.57 11.61
C GLY A 265 -6.72 -16.71 10.76
N SER A 266 -7.96 -16.54 11.21
CA SER A 266 -8.97 -15.73 10.53
C SER A 266 -9.48 -14.65 11.48
N GLU A 267 -9.46 -13.40 11.02
CA GLU A 267 -10.21 -12.30 11.62
C GLU A 267 -11.51 -12.07 10.84
N PRO A 268 -12.67 -12.57 11.31
CA PRO A 268 -13.95 -12.09 10.80
C PRO A 268 -14.13 -10.66 11.31
N GLY A 269 -14.24 -9.68 10.39
CA GLY A 269 -14.40 -8.27 10.75
C GLY A 269 -15.48 -8.05 11.83
N GLY A 270 -15.09 -7.47 12.96
CA GLY A 270 -15.91 -7.27 14.15
C GLY A 270 -15.08 -6.86 15.38
N VAL A 271 -15.74 -6.51 16.49
CA VAL A 271 -15.10 -6.27 17.81
C VAL A 271 -14.49 -7.56 18.39
N CYS A 272 -13.48 -7.41 19.27
CA CYS A 272 -12.70 -8.43 20.02
C CYS A 272 -13.11 -9.89 19.83
N ASN A 273 -12.16 -10.72 19.42
CA ASN A 273 -12.35 -12.14 19.14
C ASN A 273 -11.26 -13.01 19.79
N ASN A 274 -11.62 -13.66 20.90
CA ASN A 274 -10.74 -14.58 21.63
C ASN A 274 -10.97 -16.06 21.28
N SER A 275 -11.73 -16.34 20.22
CA SER A 275 -12.31 -17.68 19.97
C SER A 275 -11.93 -18.28 18.62
N THR A 276 -11.64 -17.45 17.61
CA THR A 276 -11.19 -17.94 16.31
C THR A 276 -9.68 -18.19 16.31
N ALA A 277 -9.31 -19.43 16.03
CA ALA A 277 -7.94 -19.87 15.80
C ALA A 277 -7.85 -20.56 14.44
N GLY A 278 -6.66 -20.51 13.83
CA GLY A 278 -6.40 -21.31 12.64
C GLY A 278 -6.58 -22.80 12.92
N GLY A 279 -7.27 -23.53 12.03
CA GLY A 279 -7.61 -24.94 12.26
C GLY A 279 -6.37 -25.82 12.50
N GLY A 280 -6.48 -26.86 13.33
CA GLY A 280 -5.40 -27.85 13.45
C GLY A 280 -5.31 -28.74 12.20
N GLY A 281 -4.10 -29.13 11.80
CA GLY A 281 -3.91 -30.05 10.69
C GLY A 281 -4.38 -31.47 11.04
N ALA A 282 -4.99 -32.19 10.09
CA ALA A 282 -5.40 -33.57 10.31
C ALA A 282 -4.18 -34.51 10.40
N GLY A 283 -4.20 -35.44 11.35
CA GLY A 283 -3.22 -36.54 11.43
C GLY A 283 -3.42 -37.55 10.30
N VAL A 284 -2.33 -38.12 9.79
CA VAL A 284 -2.36 -39.23 8.81
C VAL A 284 -1.61 -40.44 9.37
N GLY A 285 -2.14 -41.65 9.15
CA GLY A 285 -1.42 -42.90 9.41
C GLY A 285 -0.98 -43.16 10.86
N GLY A 286 -1.79 -42.80 11.87
CA GLY A 286 -1.45 -43.00 13.29
C GLY A 286 -0.60 -41.88 13.92
N GLY A 287 -0.22 -40.88 13.13
CA GLY A 287 0.30 -39.60 13.63
C GLY A 287 -0.81 -38.76 14.30
N GLY A 288 -0.45 -38.01 15.34
CA GLY A 288 -1.36 -37.10 16.03
C GLY A 288 -1.80 -35.94 15.15
N ASN A 289 -2.95 -35.34 15.46
CA ASN A 289 -3.41 -34.11 14.79
C ASN A 289 -2.41 -32.98 15.04
N GLY A 290 -2.12 -32.17 14.01
CA GLY A 290 -1.36 -30.94 14.15
C GLY A 290 -2.06 -29.95 15.09
N GLY A 291 -1.28 -29.14 15.80
CA GLY A 291 -1.80 -28.10 16.68
C GLY A 291 -2.60 -27.04 15.91
N SER A 292 -3.60 -26.44 16.57
CA SER A 292 -4.28 -25.27 16.02
C SER A 292 -3.37 -24.04 16.07
N GLY A 293 -3.62 -23.06 15.20
CA GLY A 293 -3.04 -21.73 15.32
C GLY A 293 -3.43 -21.03 16.64
N GLY A 294 -2.82 -19.89 16.93
CA GLY A 294 -3.17 -19.02 18.06
C GLY A 294 -4.53 -18.33 17.88
N THR A 295 -5.11 -17.85 19.00
CA THR A 295 -6.29 -16.95 18.98
C THR A 295 -5.85 -15.49 18.95
N VAL A 296 -6.66 -14.64 18.33
CA VAL A 296 -6.37 -13.20 18.11
C VAL A 296 -6.30 -12.43 19.43
N ASP A 297 -7.26 -12.62 20.34
CA ASP A 297 -7.29 -11.90 21.63
C ASP A 297 -7.22 -12.82 22.86
N THR A 298 -6.64 -12.32 23.96
CA THR A 298 -6.53 -13.06 25.23
C THR A 298 -7.77 -12.91 26.11
N ASN A 299 -8.46 -11.77 26.08
CA ASN A 299 -9.63 -11.52 26.90
C ASN A 299 -10.56 -10.43 26.34
N CYS A 300 -11.76 -10.80 25.92
CA CYS A 300 -12.81 -9.88 25.47
C CYS A 300 -13.75 -9.41 26.59
N GLY A 301 -13.18 -9.04 27.74
CA GLY A 301 -13.94 -8.40 28.81
C GLY A 301 -14.28 -6.95 28.45
N VAL A 302 -15.48 -6.47 28.82
CA VAL A 302 -15.96 -5.09 28.58
C VAL A 302 -15.06 -3.96 29.15
N PHE A 303 -14.06 -4.31 29.98
CA PHE A 303 -13.03 -3.40 30.50
C PHE A 303 -11.59 -3.89 30.26
N SER A 304 -11.42 -4.96 29.47
CA SER A 304 -10.13 -5.57 29.21
C SER A 304 -9.63 -5.10 27.84
N LEU A 305 -8.70 -4.14 27.84
CA LEU A 305 -7.93 -3.73 26.64
C LEU A 305 -6.77 -4.69 26.33
N ASN A 306 -6.74 -5.87 26.96
CA ASN A 306 -5.70 -6.87 26.72
C ASN A 306 -6.04 -7.68 25.44
N LEU A 307 -5.65 -7.10 24.31
CA LEU A 307 -5.77 -7.63 22.94
C LEU A 307 -4.56 -8.51 22.56
N ASN A 308 -3.89 -9.11 23.54
CA ASN A 308 -2.68 -9.88 23.26
C ASN A 308 -3.05 -11.21 22.58
N ALA A 309 -2.32 -11.60 21.54
CA ALA A 309 -2.54 -12.90 20.90
C ALA A 309 -2.09 -14.05 21.82
N ARG A 310 -2.78 -15.20 21.75
CA ARG A 310 -2.33 -16.43 22.43
C ARG A 310 -1.55 -17.32 21.47
N GLY A 311 -0.60 -18.08 22.02
CA GLY A 311 0.10 -19.14 21.30
C GLY A 311 -0.86 -20.21 20.81
N GLY A 312 -0.48 -20.88 19.72
CA GLY A 312 -1.24 -22.02 19.21
C GLY A 312 -1.27 -23.15 20.22
N ASN A 313 -2.34 -23.92 20.22
CA ASN A 313 -2.43 -25.12 21.07
C ASN A 313 -1.56 -26.23 20.47
N GLY A 314 -0.94 -27.03 21.34
CA GLY A 314 -0.21 -28.23 20.94
C GLY A 314 -1.05 -29.23 20.16
N GLY A 315 -0.38 -29.98 19.28
CA GLY A 315 -1.02 -31.05 18.54
C GLY A 315 -1.49 -32.16 19.47
N GLY A 316 -2.52 -32.89 19.05
CA GLY A 316 -2.99 -34.07 19.76
C GLY A 316 -1.97 -35.22 19.69
N ASN A 317 -2.03 -36.14 20.64
CA ASN A 317 -1.23 -37.38 20.60
C ASN A 317 -1.65 -38.28 19.44
N GLY A 318 -0.69 -39.00 18.85
CA GLY A 318 -0.94 -40.03 17.83
C GLY A 318 -1.18 -41.40 18.46
N PHE A 319 -2.20 -42.12 17.99
CA PHE A 319 -2.46 -43.50 18.40
C PHE A 319 -1.98 -44.46 17.30
N GLY A 320 -0.94 -45.23 17.61
CA GLY A 320 -0.53 -46.37 16.78
C GLY A 320 -1.49 -47.55 16.93
N ALA A 321 -1.60 -48.37 15.90
CA ALA A 321 -2.46 -49.57 15.85
C ALA A 321 -2.14 -50.65 16.92
N SER A 322 -1.09 -50.47 17.72
CA SER A 322 -0.61 -51.40 18.75
C SER A 322 -0.61 -50.85 20.18
N GLY A 323 -1.32 -49.74 20.44
CA GLY A 323 -1.49 -49.21 21.81
C GLY A 323 -0.31 -48.38 22.35
N SER A 324 0.73 -48.13 21.56
CA SER A 324 1.79 -47.19 21.92
C SER A 324 1.38 -45.76 21.57
N SER A 325 1.31 -44.90 22.58
CA SER A 325 1.00 -43.47 22.44
C SER A 325 2.25 -42.69 22.03
N GLY A 326 2.22 -42.03 20.88
CA GLY A 326 3.19 -40.97 20.55
C GLY A 326 2.74 -39.66 21.18
N ILE A 327 3.63 -39.00 21.93
CA ILE A 327 3.36 -37.67 22.50
C ILE A 327 3.30 -36.66 21.34
N GLY A 328 2.21 -35.91 21.25
CA GLY A 328 2.03 -34.85 20.26
C GLY A 328 3.09 -33.75 20.41
N GLY A 329 3.49 -33.15 19.29
CA GLY A 329 4.39 -32.01 19.29
C GLY A 329 3.77 -30.81 20.03
N GLY A 330 4.59 -30.08 20.77
CA GLY A 330 4.18 -28.83 21.44
C GLY A 330 3.62 -27.80 20.46
N GLY A 331 2.72 -26.94 20.94
CA GLY A 331 2.10 -25.90 20.13
C GLY A 331 3.10 -24.87 19.65
N GLY A 332 2.83 -24.27 18.48
CA GLY A 332 3.60 -23.13 18.02
C GLY A 332 3.49 -21.97 19.02
N GLN A 333 4.62 -21.29 19.28
CA GLN A 333 4.63 -20.12 20.15
C GLN A 333 3.70 -19.03 19.60
N ALA A 334 3.16 -18.18 20.49
CA ALA A 334 2.43 -16.98 20.09
C ALA A 334 3.32 -16.16 19.15
N GLY A 335 2.79 -15.82 17.99
CA GLY A 335 3.35 -14.69 17.26
C GLY A 335 3.22 -13.48 18.17
N THR A 336 4.35 -12.89 18.58
CA THR A 336 4.34 -11.64 19.32
C THR A 336 3.77 -10.56 18.41
N ASP A 337 2.76 -9.87 18.90
CA ASP A 337 1.87 -8.96 18.20
C ASP A 337 2.57 -8.05 17.17
N GLY A 338 2.01 -8.02 15.95
CA GLY A 338 1.82 -6.76 15.25
C GLY A 338 0.48 -6.19 15.73
N LEU A 339 0.52 -5.25 16.68
CA LEU A 339 -0.68 -4.57 17.20
C LEU A 339 -1.59 -4.12 16.04
N PRO A 340 -2.88 -4.49 16.03
CA PRO A 340 -3.87 -3.80 15.23
C PRO A 340 -3.87 -2.32 15.66
N GLY A 341 -3.79 -1.42 14.68
CA GLY A 341 -3.72 0.01 14.92
C GLY A 341 -4.91 0.53 15.71
N ILE A 342 -4.75 0.68 17.02
CA ILE A 342 -5.34 1.80 17.75
C ILE A 342 -4.23 2.84 17.83
N CYS A 343 -4.31 3.82 16.94
CA CYS A 343 -3.72 5.11 17.20
C CYS A 343 -4.46 5.68 18.41
N THR A 344 -3.94 5.50 19.62
CA THR A 344 -4.33 6.37 20.74
C THR A 344 -3.76 7.75 20.42
N ILE A 345 -4.54 8.54 19.69
CA ILE A 345 -4.43 10.00 19.69
C ILE A 345 -4.85 10.43 21.09
N GLY A 346 -3.90 10.41 22.01
CA GLY A 346 -4.07 10.76 23.40
C GLY A 346 -3.00 11.75 23.80
N GLY A 347 -3.06 12.95 23.23
CA GLY A 347 -2.38 14.11 23.80
C GLY A 347 -2.89 14.35 25.22
N GLY A 348 -1.98 14.29 26.18
CA GLY A 348 -2.20 14.69 27.57
C GLY A 348 -0.83 14.99 28.20
N PRO A 349 -0.69 16.08 28.98
CA PRO A 349 0.58 16.75 29.17
C PRO A 349 1.52 15.98 30.08
N ALA A 350 2.82 16.18 29.84
CA ALA A 350 3.90 15.74 30.69
C ALA A 350 3.72 16.26 32.13
N VAL A 351 3.90 15.34 33.09
CA VAL A 351 4.33 15.67 34.46
C VAL A 351 5.50 14.77 34.80
#